data_AF-A0A815M196-F1
#
_entry.id   AF-A0A815M196-F1
#
_cell.length_a   1.000
_cell.length_b   1.000
_cell.length_c   1.000
_cell.angle_alpha   90.00
_cell.angle_beta   90.00
_cell.angle_gamma   90.00
#
_symmetry.space_group_name_H-M   'P 1'
#
loop_
_entity.id
_entity.type
_entity.pdbx_description
1 polymer ?
#
loop_
_entity_poly.entity_id
_entity_poly.type
_entity_poly.pdbx_seq_one_letter_code
_entity_poly.pdbx_strand_id
1 'polypeptide(L)'
;MTEITKVKDDIQHLNNQLISYYSSFQRLSEEYLKIRTNSQEINIKQKREDIRDATSNGSLVWKVENFTQKWNDARSGRQISIESPLFYSSPTGYKMCARLHMYGDADAHGTHMSMFLVLLKGEYDAILTWPFNFRVTFCLFDQTGQGYHIVDSFDPDTTSPSV
;
A
#
# COMPACT_ATOMS: atom_id res chain seq x y z
N MET A 1 18.65 53.91 -38.24
CA MET A 1 17.40 53.27 -38.72
C MET A 1 17.41 51.76 -38.50
N THR A 2 18.57 51.08 -38.65
CA THR A 2 18.74 49.62 -38.52
C THR A 2 18.55 49.06 -37.10
N GLU A 3 18.93 49.81 -36.05
CA GLU A 3 18.78 49.36 -34.66
C GLU A 3 17.32 49.31 -34.18
N ILE A 4 16.49 50.25 -34.63
CA ILE A 4 15.06 50.30 -34.26
C ILE A 4 14.31 49.10 -34.84
N THR A 5 14.65 48.70 -36.07
CA THR A 5 14.06 47.51 -36.70
C THR A 5 14.42 46.23 -35.95
N LYS A 6 15.70 46.10 -35.56
CA LYS A 6 16.18 44.95 -34.77
C LYS A 6 15.46 44.83 -33.42
N VAL A 7 15.31 45.95 -32.70
CA VAL A 7 14.57 45.97 -31.43
C VAL A 7 13.10 45.57 -31.61
N LYS A 8 12.47 45.96 -32.73
CA LYS A 8 11.10 45.60 -33.03
C LYS A 8 10.94 44.10 -33.30
N ASP A 9 11.90 43.50 -34.02
CA ASP A 9 11.93 42.07 -34.28
C ASP A 9 12.17 41.26 -32.99
N ASP A 10 13.06 41.74 -32.11
CA ASP A 10 13.32 41.13 -30.80
C ASP A 10 12.07 41.17 -29.90
N ILE A 11 11.33 42.29 -29.89
CA ILE A 11 10.05 42.41 -29.16
C ILE A 11 9.02 41.43 -29.71
N GLN A 12 8.92 41.31 -31.04
CA GLN A 12 7.99 40.37 -31.66
C GLN A 12 8.35 38.92 -31.32
N HIS A 13 9.64 38.59 -31.32
CA HIS A 13 10.14 37.29 -30.91
C HIS A 13 9.80 36.98 -29.46
N LEU A 14 10.06 37.93 -28.55
CA LEU A 14 9.77 37.78 -27.12
C LEU A 14 8.26 37.62 -26.86
N ASN A 15 7.41 38.37 -27.57
CA ASN A 15 5.95 38.22 -27.48
C ASN A 15 5.49 36.82 -27.90
N ASN A 16 6.04 36.29 -29.00
CA ASN A 16 5.73 34.93 -29.46
C ASN A 16 6.19 33.88 -28.44
N GLN A 17 7.36 34.06 -27.85
CA GLN A 17 7.84 33.20 -26.76
C GLN A 17 6.91 33.28 -25.54
N LEU A 18 6.48 34.47 -25.14
CA LEU A 18 5.57 34.66 -24.01
C LEU A 18 4.23 33.94 -24.24
N ILE A 19 3.64 34.06 -25.44
CA ILE A 19 2.40 33.36 -25.80
C ILE A 19 2.59 31.83 -25.73
N SER A 20 3.73 31.33 -26.22
CA SER A 20 4.07 29.90 -26.14
C SER A 20 4.20 29.42 -24.69
N TYR A 21 4.86 30.21 -23.83
CA TYR A 21 4.98 29.92 -22.40
C TYR A 21 3.61 29.90 -21.70
N TYR A 22 2.75 30.88 -21.95
CA TYR A 22 1.40 30.91 -21.37
C TYR A 22 0.58 29.69 -21.80
N SER A 23 0.63 29.33 -23.08
CA SER A 23 -0.08 28.16 -23.61
C SER A 23 0.42 26.86 -22.96
N SER A 24 1.74 26.75 -22.77
CA SER A 24 2.37 25.58 -22.13
C SER A 24 2.02 25.51 -20.64
N PHE A 25 2.02 26.65 -19.94
CA PHE A 25 1.64 26.74 -18.54
C PHE A 25 0.17 26.34 -18.32
N GLN A 26 -0.74 26.78 -19.20
CA GLN A 26 -2.15 26.39 -19.13
C GLN A 26 -2.32 24.87 -19.25
N ARG A 27 -1.67 24.25 -20.26
CA ARG A 27 -1.69 22.79 -20.45
C ARG A 27 -1.16 22.05 -19.22
N LEU A 28 -0.04 22.50 -18.66
CA LEU A 28 0.55 21.90 -17.47
C LEU A 28 -0.39 22.04 -16.25
N SER A 29 -1.08 23.17 -16.10
CA SER A 29 -2.02 23.38 -15.00
C SER A 29 -3.23 22.44 -15.10
N GLU A 30 -3.75 22.20 -16.31
CA GLU A 30 -4.84 21.27 -16.56
C GLU A 30 -4.41 19.83 -16.29
N GLU A 31 -3.21 19.46 -16.74
CA GLU A 31 -2.65 18.13 -16.51
C GLU A 31 -2.43 17.87 -15.01
N TYR A 32 -1.89 18.85 -14.28
CA TYR A 32 -1.74 18.78 -12.83
C TYR A 32 -3.08 18.56 -12.13
N LEU A 33 -4.12 19.29 -12.54
CA LEU A 33 -5.44 19.14 -11.94
C LEU A 33 -6.04 17.76 -12.22
N LYS A 34 -5.86 17.23 -13.44
CA LYS A 34 -6.27 15.86 -13.80
C LYS A 34 -5.57 14.82 -12.95
N ILE A 35 -4.24 14.92 -12.80
CA ILE A 35 -3.45 14.01 -11.96
C ILE A 35 -3.96 14.05 -10.52
N ARG A 36 -4.18 15.25 -9.98
CA ARG A 36 -4.71 15.42 -8.62
C ARG A 36 -6.08 14.76 -8.45
N THR A 37 -7.02 14.98 -9.37
CA THR A 37 -8.35 14.37 -9.31
C THR A 37 -8.27 12.85 -9.39
N ASN A 38 -7.50 12.31 -10.33
CA ASN A 38 -7.30 10.86 -10.46
C ASN A 38 -6.72 10.25 -9.17
N SER A 39 -5.75 10.91 -8.54
CA SER A 39 -5.17 10.44 -7.28
C SER A 39 -6.19 10.39 -6.14
N GLN A 40 -7.12 11.35 -6.09
CA GLN A 40 -8.21 11.37 -5.13
C GLN A 40 -9.21 10.23 -5.40
N GLU A 41 -9.58 10.00 -6.65
CA GLU A 41 -10.48 8.92 -7.03
C GLU A 41 -9.89 7.54 -6.70
N ILE A 42 -8.60 7.32 -6.98
CA ILE A 42 -7.89 6.08 -6.63
C ILE A 42 -7.94 5.87 -5.12
N ASN A 43 -7.65 6.91 -4.33
CA ASN A 43 -7.68 6.82 -2.87
C ASN A 43 -9.09 6.51 -2.34
N ILE A 44 -10.14 7.12 -2.92
CA ILE A 44 -11.54 6.83 -2.56
C ILE A 44 -11.92 5.39 -2.92
N LYS A 45 -11.53 4.90 -4.10
CA LYS A 45 -11.80 3.52 -4.51
C LYS A 45 -11.12 2.52 -3.58
N GLN A 46 -9.85 2.74 -3.27
CA GLN A 46 -9.09 1.89 -2.36
C GLN A 46 -9.69 1.90 -0.95
N LYS A 47 -10.05 3.07 -0.41
CA LYS A 47 -10.73 3.18 0.89
C LYS A 47 -12.08 2.46 0.91
N ARG A 48 -12.82 2.43 -0.21
CA ARG A 48 -14.09 1.70 -0.31
C ARG A 48 -13.89 0.18 -0.33
N GLU A 49 -12.85 -0.29 -1.01
CA GLU A 49 -12.48 -1.72 -1.02
C GLU A 49 -12.02 -2.16 0.36
N ASP A 50 -11.16 -1.36 1.01
CA ASP A 50 -10.72 -1.59 2.39
C ASP A 50 -11.90 -1.74 3.36
N ILE A 51 -12.93 -0.88 3.25
CA ILE A 51 -14.10 -0.92 4.14
C ILE A 51 -15.01 -2.12 3.84
N ARG A 52 -15.14 -2.55 2.57
CA ARG A 52 -16.05 -3.65 2.21
C ARG A 52 -15.63 -4.98 2.82
N ASP A 53 -14.33 -5.22 2.89
CA ASP A 53 -13.78 -6.52 3.30
C ASP A 53 -13.21 -6.48 4.73
N ALA A 54 -13.20 -5.30 5.37
CA ALA A 54 -12.70 -5.15 6.73
C ALA A 54 -13.66 -5.68 7.79
N THR A 55 -13.14 -6.59 8.60
CA THR A 55 -13.74 -6.98 9.88
C THR A 55 -13.26 -6.03 10.98
N SER A 56 -14.08 -5.85 12.01
CA SER A 56 -13.77 -4.98 13.16
C SER A 56 -13.87 -5.74 14.48
N ASN A 57 -13.47 -7.01 14.48
CA ASN A 57 -13.49 -7.90 15.64
C ASN A 57 -12.13 -8.57 15.92
N GLY A 58 -11.06 -8.08 15.29
CA GLY A 58 -9.71 -8.61 15.43
C GLY A 58 -9.41 -9.88 14.64
N SER A 59 -10.33 -10.36 13.81
CA SER A 59 -10.16 -11.61 13.06
C SER A 59 -10.24 -11.40 11.56
N LEU A 60 -9.29 -11.98 10.81
CA LEU A 60 -9.26 -11.96 9.35
C LEU A 60 -9.30 -13.38 8.80
N VAL A 61 -10.14 -13.63 7.79
CA VAL A 61 -10.06 -14.82 6.96
C VAL A 61 -9.58 -14.40 5.58
N TRP A 62 -8.39 -14.84 5.19
CA TRP A 62 -7.75 -14.44 3.95
C TRP A 62 -7.60 -15.60 2.98
N LYS A 63 -8.32 -15.54 1.86
CA LYS A 63 -8.19 -16.48 0.76
C LYS A 63 -7.15 -15.97 -0.24
N VAL A 64 -6.02 -16.66 -0.33
CA VAL A 64 -4.98 -16.36 -1.32
C VAL A 64 -5.32 -17.02 -2.66
N GLU A 65 -5.85 -16.23 -3.60
CA GLU A 65 -6.14 -16.70 -4.95
C GLU A 65 -4.90 -16.67 -5.86
N ASN A 66 -4.92 -17.45 -6.94
CA ASN A 66 -3.82 -17.57 -7.92
C ASN A 66 -2.47 -17.94 -7.27
N PHE A 67 -2.49 -18.87 -6.31
CA PHE A 67 -1.34 -19.24 -5.50
C PHE A 67 -0.10 -19.60 -6.34
N THR A 68 -0.24 -20.47 -7.35
CA THR A 68 0.87 -20.90 -8.21
C THR A 68 1.54 -19.74 -8.94
N GLN A 69 0.77 -18.76 -9.40
CA GLN A 69 1.31 -17.57 -10.05
C GLN A 69 2.09 -16.73 -9.04
N LYS A 70 1.46 -16.38 -7.91
CA LYS A 70 2.08 -15.56 -6.86
C LYS A 70 3.33 -16.20 -6.27
N TRP A 71 3.35 -17.53 -6.13
CA TRP A 71 4.53 -18.27 -5.69
C TRP A 71 5.69 -18.14 -6.69
N ASN A 72 5.41 -18.25 -7.99
CA ASN A 72 6.43 -18.03 -9.03
C ASN A 72 6.91 -16.57 -9.08
N ASP A 73 6.00 -15.61 -8.86
CA ASP A 73 6.34 -14.20 -8.78
C ASP A 73 7.26 -13.91 -7.59
N ALA A 74 6.99 -14.50 -6.42
CA ALA A 74 7.85 -14.41 -5.25
C ALA A 74 9.21 -15.05 -5.48
N ARG A 75 9.24 -16.28 -6.02
CA ARG A 75 10.49 -17.00 -6.31
C ARG A 75 11.37 -16.29 -7.33
N SER A 76 10.76 -15.61 -8.31
CA SER A 76 11.50 -14.83 -9.32
C SER A 76 11.88 -13.43 -8.86
N GLY A 77 11.45 -13.01 -7.66
CA GLY A 77 11.65 -11.65 -7.13
C GLY A 77 10.77 -10.57 -7.79
N ARG A 78 9.83 -10.95 -8.68
CA ARG A 78 8.91 -10.02 -9.33
C ARG A 78 7.96 -9.37 -8.33
N GLN A 79 7.48 -10.16 -7.37
CA GLN A 79 6.65 -9.69 -6.27
C GLN A 79 6.97 -10.51 -5.02
N ILE A 80 7.78 -9.94 -4.13
CA ILE A 80 8.36 -10.65 -2.97
C ILE A 80 7.29 -10.98 -1.92
N SER A 81 6.31 -10.10 -1.74
CA SER A 81 5.24 -10.26 -0.77
C SER A 81 3.88 -9.80 -1.28
N ILE A 82 2.82 -10.30 -0.64
CA ILE A 82 1.45 -9.86 -0.84
C ILE A 82 0.84 -9.42 0.50
N GLU A 83 -0.13 -8.51 0.42
CA GLU A 83 -0.87 -7.99 1.57
C GLU A 83 -2.30 -8.52 1.55
N SER A 84 -2.85 -8.76 2.73
CA SER A 84 -4.27 -9.07 2.91
C SER A 84 -5.14 -7.80 2.82
N PRO A 85 -6.47 -7.97 2.71
CA PRO A 85 -7.40 -6.91 3.06
C PRO A 85 -7.15 -6.39 4.48
N LEU A 86 -7.55 -5.14 4.72
CA LEU A 86 -7.42 -4.52 6.02
C LEU A 86 -8.44 -5.10 7.01
N PHE A 87 -8.09 -5.10 8.28
CA PHE A 87 -9.00 -5.43 9.37
C PHE A 87 -8.65 -4.64 10.62
N TYR A 88 -9.56 -4.63 11.58
CA TYR A 88 -9.43 -3.83 12.80
C TYR A 88 -9.65 -4.69 14.04
N SER A 89 -8.93 -4.37 15.11
CA SER A 89 -9.08 -5.06 16.40
C SER A 89 -10.47 -4.82 17.02
N SER A 90 -11.05 -3.66 16.74
CA SER A 90 -12.40 -3.23 17.12
C SER A 90 -12.87 -2.11 16.17
N PRO A 91 -14.13 -1.65 16.20
CA PRO A 91 -14.59 -0.55 15.33
C PRO A 91 -13.79 0.76 15.46
N THR A 92 -13.18 1.00 16.62
CA THR A 92 -12.28 2.14 16.89
C THR A 92 -10.89 1.66 17.30
N GLY A 93 -10.48 0.49 16.80
CA GLY A 93 -9.27 -0.23 17.22
C GLY A 93 -8.07 -0.01 16.30
N TYR A 94 -7.03 -0.83 16.49
CA TYR A 94 -5.83 -0.80 15.66
C TYR A 94 -6.19 -1.21 14.24
N LYS A 95 -5.64 -0.48 13.26
CA LYS A 95 -5.74 -0.81 11.83
C LYS A 95 -4.62 -1.78 11.46
N MET A 96 -4.96 -2.90 10.81
CA MET A 96 -4.02 -4.01 10.60
C MET A 96 -4.18 -4.63 9.21
N CYS A 97 -3.13 -5.28 8.73
CA CYS A 97 -3.18 -6.28 7.65
C CYS A 97 -2.18 -7.40 7.92
N ALA A 98 -2.30 -8.51 7.20
CA ALA A 98 -1.31 -9.57 7.19
C ALA A 98 -0.46 -9.48 5.91
N ARG A 99 0.86 -9.64 6.06
CA ARG A 99 1.81 -9.72 4.95
C ARG A 99 2.31 -11.15 4.81
N LEU A 100 2.32 -11.68 3.59
CA LEU A 100 2.83 -13.01 3.28
C LEU A 100 3.96 -12.95 2.26
N HIS A 101 5.12 -13.48 2.66
CA HIS A 101 6.26 -13.78 1.79
C HIS A 101 6.20 -15.25 1.40
N MET A 102 5.73 -15.54 0.20
CA MET A 102 5.49 -16.92 -0.25
C MET A 102 6.77 -17.72 -0.47
N TYR A 103 7.90 -17.04 -0.68
CA TYR A 103 9.20 -17.65 -0.85
C TYR A 103 10.14 -17.33 0.32
N GLY A 104 9.55 -17.11 1.50
CA GLY A 104 10.26 -16.83 2.74
C GLY A 104 10.87 -15.44 2.78
N ASP A 105 11.32 -15.05 3.96
CA ASP A 105 11.97 -13.78 4.23
C ASP A 105 13.18 -13.99 5.14
N ALA A 106 14.23 -13.18 4.98
CA ALA A 106 15.49 -13.30 5.70
C ALA A 106 16.03 -14.75 5.70
N ASP A 107 16.34 -15.32 6.88
CA ASP A 107 16.90 -16.67 7.04
C ASP A 107 15.95 -17.79 6.56
N ALA A 108 14.65 -17.49 6.42
CA ALA A 108 13.65 -18.42 5.91
C ALA A 108 13.51 -18.38 4.37
N HIS A 109 14.25 -17.50 3.68
CA HIS A 109 14.15 -17.33 2.24
C HIS A 109 14.43 -18.64 1.49
N GLY A 110 13.50 -19.02 0.61
CA GLY A 110 13.54 -20.23 -0.21
C GLY A 110 13.25 -21.54 0.53
N THR A 111 13.03 -21.52 1.85
CA THR A 111 12.80 -22.73 2.66
C THR A 111 11.41 -22.76 3.30
N HIS A 112 10.87 -21.62 3.70
CA HIS A 112 9.55 -21.52 4.32
C HIS A 112 8.72 -20.42 3.67
N MET A 113 7.44 -20.32 4.08
CA MET A 113 6.64 -19.11 3.90
C MET A 113 6.72 -18.28 5.17
N SER A 114 6.94 -16.98 5.06
CA SER A 114 6.97 -16.08 6.22
C SER A 114 5.71 -15.23 6.24
N MET A 115 5.05 -15.15 7.40
CA MET A 115 3.82 -14.38 7.59
C MET A 115 3.98 -13.39 8.74
N PHE A 116 3.46 -12.19 8.56
CA PHE A 116 3.61 -11.08 9.50
C PHE A 116 2.28 -10.38 9.73
N LEU A 117 2.08 -9.89 10.96
CA LEU A 117 1.04 -8.91 11.26
C LEU A 117 1.66 -7.53 11.06
N VAL A 118 1.00 -6.68 10.29
CA VAL A 118 1.42 -5.31 10.05
C VAL A 118 0.43 -4.38 10.73
N LEU A 119 0.93 -3.58 11.69
CA LEU A 119 0.17 -2.47 12.26
C LEU A 119 0.28 -1.27 11.32
N LEU A 120 -0.86 -0.71 10.95
CA LEU A 120 -0.98 0.46 10.10
C LEU A 120 -1.44 1.65 10.93
N LYS A 121 -1.10 2.86 10.49
CA LYS A 121 -1.62 4.08 11.10
C LYS A 121 -3.14 4.10 11.00
N GLY A 122 -3.81 4.06 12.14
CA GLY A 122 -5.26 4.13 12.29
C GLY A 122 -5.75 5.55 12.55
N GLU A 123 -7.07 5.73 12.42
CA GLU A 123 -7.75 7.00 12.74
C GLU A 123 -7.80 7.25 14.25
N TYR A 124 -7.84 6.17 15.03
CA TYR A 124 -8.04 6.20 16.49
C TYR A 124 -6.76 5.97 17.30
N ASP A 125 -5.58 5.96 16.66
CA ASP A 125 -4.30 5.62 17.33
C ASP A 125 -4.01 6.48 18.57
N ALA A 126 -4.50 7.73 18.60
CA ALA A 126 -4.32 8.67 19.70
C ALA A 126 -5.03 8.25 21.00
N ILE A 127 -6.03 7.37 20.92
CA ILE A 127 -6.79 6.86 22.09
C ILE A 127 -6.48 5.39 22.40
N LEU A 128 -5.60 4.76 21.61
CA LEU A 128 -5.21 3.37 21.81
C LEU A 128 -4.01 3.26 22.75
N THR A 129 -3.93 2.16 23.48
CA THR A 129 -2.77 1.86 24.31
C THR A 129 -1.58 1.51 23.42
N TRP A 130 -0.40 2.04 23.73
CA TRP A 130 0.83 1.65 23.05
C TRP A 130 1.88 1.24 24.08
N PRO A 131 2.76 0.28 23.74
CA PRO A 131 2.81 -0.48 22.48
C PRO A 131 1.67 -1.51 22.34
N PHE A 132 1.42 -1.98 21.11
CA PHE A 132 0.45 -3.05 20.83
C PHE A 132 0.84 -4.32 21.59
N ASN A 133 -0.10 -4.89 22.35
CA ASN A 133 0.16 -5.98 23.29
C ASN A 133 -0.89 -7.10 23.22
N PHE A 134 -1.59 -7.23 22.09
CA PHE A 134 -2.57 -8.29 21.88
C PHE A 134 -1.89 -9.55 21.34
N ARG A 135 -2.25 -10.71 21.87
CA ARG A 135 -1.85 -12.00 21.30
C ARG A 135 -2.26 -12.08 19.83
N VAL A 136 -1.32 -12.47 18.99
CA VAL A 136 -1.55 -12.71 17.56
C VAL A 136 -1.54 -14.21 17.32
N THR A 137 -2.52 -14.70 16.56
CA THR A 137 -2.61 -16.11 16.16
C THR A 137 -2.73 -16.19 14.65
N PHE A 138 -1.82 -16.93 14.02
CA PHE A 138 -1.92 -17.31 12.62
C PHE A 138 -2.47 -18.72 12.50
N CYS A 139 -3.33 -18.93 11.51
CA CYS A 139 -3.90 -20.24 11.19
C CYS A 139 -3.86 -20.44 9.67
N LEU A 140 -3.13 -21.47 9.23
CA LEU A 140 -3.19 -21.96 7.86
C LEU A 140 -4.19 -23.11 7.79
N PHE A 141 -5.31 -22.86 7.11
CA PHE A 141 -6.41 -23.81 6.99
C PHE A 141 -6.07 -24.97 6.05
N ASP A 142 -6.12 -26.17 6.61
CA ASP A 142 -6.22 -27.43 5.87
C ASP A 142 -7.64 -27.59 5.27
N GLN A 143 -7.71 -27.64 3.94
CA GLN A 143 -8.95 -27.78 3.17
C GLN A 143 -9.25 -29.22 2.74
N THR A 144 -8.45 -30.20 3.15
CA THR A 144 -8.66 -31.62 2.80
C THR A 144 -9.80 -32.28 3.58
N GLY A 145 -10.39 -31.56 4.55
CA GLY A 145 -11.44 -32.07 5.44
C GLY A 145 -10.92 -32.89 6.63
N GLN A 146 -9.60 -33.08 6.74
CA GLN A 146 -8.99 -33.78 7.87
C GLN A 146 -8.85 -32.88 9.11
N GLY A 147 -8.85 -31.56 8.93
CA GLY A 147 -8.83 -30.58 10.02
C GLY A 147 -7.45 -30.34 10.60
N TYR A 148 -6.37 -30.72 9.90
CA TYR A 148 -5.00 -30.52 10.36
C TYR A 148 -4.49 -29.11 10.04
N HIS A 149 -5.12 -28.11 10.65
CA HIS A 149 -4.70 -26.71 10.51
C HIS A 149 -3.34 -26.50 11.19
N ILE A 150 -2.47 -25.70 10.56
CA ILE A 150 -1.22 -25.26 11.18
C ILE A 150 -1.52 -23.96 11.91
N VAL A 151 -1.32 -23.95 13.23
CA VAL A 151 -1.63 -22.81 14.09
C VAL A 151 -0.38 -22.44 14.87
N ASP A 152 -0.06 -21.14 14.88
CA ASP A 152 0.99 -20.59 15.71
C ASP A 152 0.55 -19.25 16.30
N SER A 153 1.05 -18.93 17.49
CA SER A 153 0.70 -17.71 18.21
C SER A 153 1.91 -17.08 18.86
N PHE A 154 1.94 -15.76 18.88
CA PHE A 154 2.93 -15.01 19.62
C PHE A 154 2.28 -13.84 20.38
N ASP A 155 2.85 -13.52 21.53
CA ASP A 155 2.57 -12.28 22.24
C ASP A 155 3.61 -11.25 21.77
N PRO A 156 3.20 -10.10 21.21
CA PRO A 156 4.12 -9.07 20.75
C PRO A 156 4.97 -8.57 21.92
N ASP A 157 6.22 -9.02 21.98
CA ASP A 157 7.13 -8.61 23.04
C ASP A 157 7.72 -7.23 22.70
N THR A 158 7.84 -6.39 23.71
CA THR A 158 8.38 -5.01 23.59
C THR A 158 9.89 -4.98 23.76
N THR A 159 10.51 -6.13 24.04
CA THR A 159 11.93 -6.27 24.38
C THR A 159 12.78 -6.91 23.29
N SER A 160 12.18 -7.43 22.22
CA SER A 160 12.92 -7.92 21.05
C SER A 160 13.31 -6.75 20.14
N PRO A 161 14.59 -6.62 19.75
CA PRO A 161 14.99 -5.63 18.76
C PRO A 161 14.32 -5.99 17.42
N SER A 162 13.64 -5.01 16.81
CA SER A 162 13.20 -5.11 15.42
C SER A 162 14.43 -5.39 14.55
N VAL A 163 14.49 -6.57 13.96
CA VAL A 163 15.51 -6.94 12.96
C VAL A 163 15.21 -6.22 11.65
#